data_AF-A0A523IEA9-F1
#
_entry.id   AF-A0A523IEA9-F1
#
_cell.length_a   1.000
_cell.length_b   1.000
_cell.length_c   1.000
_cell.angle_alpha   90.00
_cell.angle_beta   90.00
_cell.angle_gamma   90.00
#
_symmetry.space_group_name_H-M   'P 1'
#
loop_
_entity.id
_entity.type
_entity.pdbx_description
1 polymer ?
#
loop_
_entity_poly.entity_id
_entity_poly.type
_entity_poly.pdbx_seq_one_letter_code
_entity_poly.pdbx_strand_id
1 'polypeptide(L)'
;MPKRSDTPLEERDYGLIYFILSSLLAISTFWAIWDMIHERSPWQRYQMELNALEESKVRIELGAAEADFEVKQAALYESFEQQLKEAQVNLQGEAYQQVQAELKDAQNEIADAMQNYRFAKSEYDAVWYDYKHAEHEGHDDEAKQIRPALDKLDQEVATLKIDWDRAEGKKSEVENRITRHRATVDSLQTEMEKLRAPIADLNDTIDRIKDRKIQIDQYVLAD
;
A
#
# COMPACT_ATOMS: atom_id res chain seq x y z
N MET A 1 -52.10 -62.67 22.71
CA MET A 1 -50.88 -61.84 22.52
C MET A 1 -50.00 -62.54 21.50
N PRO A 2 -49.83 -62.00 20.29
CA PRO A 2 -48.97 -62.66 19.31
C PRO A 2 -47.51 -62.62 19.77
N LYS A 3 -46.85 -63.78 19.64
CA LYS A 3 -45.49 -64.11 20.07
C LYS A 3 -44.46 -63.20 19.40
N ARG A 4 -43.51 -62.65 20.17
CA ARG A 4 -42.32 -61.98 19.62
C ARG A 4 -41.51 -63.04 18.85
N SER A 5 -41.09 -62.73 17.63
CA SER A 5 -40.31 -63.64 16.79
C SER A 5 -38.94 -63.97 17.41
N ASP A 6 -38.62 -65.26 17.56
CA ASP A 6 -37.35 -65.80 18.11
C ASP A 6 -36.22 -65.86 17.05
N THR A 7 -36.08 -64.86 16.18
CA THR A 7 -34.91 -64.78 15.28
C THR A 7 -33.72 -64.16 16.02
N PRO A 8 -32.52 -64.78 15.97
CA PRO A 8 -31.33 -64.19 16.58
C PRO A 8 -31.04 -62.82 15.96
N LEU A 9 -30.58 -61.87 16.78
CA LEU A 9 -30.47 -60.46 16.38
C LEU A 9 -29.56 -60.26 15.16
N GLU A 10 -28.57 -61.16 15.01
CA GLU A 10 -27.55 -61.19 13.96
C GLU A 10 -28.09 -61.58 12.56
N GLU A 11 -29.24 -62.28 12.49
CA GLU A 11 -29.85 -62.75 11.22
C GLU A 11 -31.00 -61.85 10.74
N ARG A 12 -31.33 -60.78 11.48
CA ARG A 12 -32.43 -59.86 11.11
C ARG A 12 -31.94 -58.85 10.07
N ASP A 13 -32.50 -58.93 8.87
CA ASP A 13 -32.27 -57.93 7.81
C ASP A 13 -33.03 -56.63 8.12
N TYR A 14 -32.29 -55.60 8.53
CA TYR A 14 -32.81 -54.24 8.75
C TYR A 14 -32.61 -53.33 7.53
N GLY A 15 -32.09 -53.83 6.41
CA GLY A 15 -31.74 -53.05 5.23
C GLY A 15 -32.91 -52.21 4.71
N LEU A 16 -34.12 -52.79 4.64
CA LEU A 16 -35.33 -52.07 4.23
C LEU A 16 -35.73 -50.97 5.23
N ILE A 17 -35.62 -51.24 6.54
CA ILE A 17 -35.95 -50.26 7.58
C ILE A 17 -34.96 -49.09 7.54
N TYR A 18 -33.66 -49.38 7.43
CA TYR A 18 -32.63 -48.37 7.25
C TYR A 18 -32.82 -47.59 5.95
N PHE A 19 -33.19 -48.25 4.85
CA PHE A 19 -33.48 -47.59 3.58
C PHE A 19 -34.67 -46.64 3.70
N ILE A 20 -35.76 -47.06 4.35
CA ILE A 20 -36.93 -46.20 4.57
C ILE A 20 -36.59 -45.01 5.47
N LEU A 21 -35.91 -45.25 6.60
CA LEU A 21 -35.52 -44.19 7.53
C LEU A 21 -34.52 -43.21 6.89
N SER A 22 -33.54 -43.70 6.14
CA SER A 22 -32.59 -42.89 5.39
C SER A 22 -33.28 -42.08 4.29
N SER A 23 -34.22 -42.69 3.56
CA SER A 23 -35.01 -42.00 2.54
C SER A 23 -35.89 -40.91 3.15
N LEU A 24 -36.51 -41.17 4.30
CA LEU A 24 -37.35 -40.20 5.00
C LEU A 24 -36.51 -39.03 5.55
N LEU A 25 -35.32 -39.32 6.10
CA LEU A 25 -34.36 -38.31 6.51
C LEU A 25 -33.89 -37.45 5.32
N ALA A 26 -33.58 -38.07 4.19
CA ALA A 26 -33.16 -37.36 2.97
C ALA A 26 -34.26 -36.43 2.45
N ILE A 27 -35.52 -36.91 2.38
CA ILE A 27 -36.67 -36.10 1.95
C ILE A 27 -36.92 -34.95 2.92
N SER A 28 -36.88 -35.20 4.24
CA SER A 28 -37.07 -34.17 5.25
C SER A 28 -35.97 -33.10 5.19
N THR A 29 -34.72 -33.52 4.95
CA THR A 29 -33.58 -32.59 4.81
C THR A 29 -33.73 -31.75 3.54
N PHE A 30 -34.10 -32.39 2.42
CA PHE A 30 -34.36 -31.67 1.17
C PHE A 30 -35.50 -30.67 1.31
N TRP A 31 -36.59 -31.05 1.96
CA TRP A 31 -37.72 -30.18 2.21
C TRP A 31 -37.34 -29.01 3.13
N ALA A 32 -36.55 -29.25 4.19
CA ALA A 32 -36.05 -28.19 5.06
C ALA A 32 -35.14 -27.19 4.31
N ILE A 33 -34.31 -27.67 3.38
CA ILE A 33 -33.48 -26.79 2.53
C ILE A 33 -34.38 -25.97 1.59
N TRP A 34 -35.40 -26.60 0.99
CA TRP A 34 -36.36 -25.92 0.12
C TRP A 34 -37.12 -24.81 0.86
N ASP A 35 -37.66 -25.12 2.04
CA ASP A 35 -38.35 -24.19 2.95
C ASP A 35 -37.42 -23.02 3.34
N MET A 36 -36.18 -23.33 3.70
CA MET A 36 -35.20 -22.32 4.09
C MET A 36 -34.90 -21.33 2.94
N ILE A 37 -34.76 -21.81 1.71
CA ILE A 37 -34.45 -20.97 0.55
C ILE A 37 -35.66 -20.13 0.12
N HIS A 38 -36.87 -20.71 0.10
CA HIS A 38 -38.04 -20.05 -0.49
C HIS A 38 -38.89 -19.26 0.51
N GLU A 39 -39.17 -19.83 1.68
CA GLU A 39 -40.05 -19.20 2.67
C GLU A 39 -39.25 -18.33 3.62
N ARG A 40 -38.10 -18.83 4.06
CA ARG A 40 -37.35 -18.17 5.13
C ARG A 40 -36.35 -17.17 4.63
N SER A 41 -35.79 -17.28 3.41
CA SER A 41 -34.70 -16.40 2.92
C SER A 41 -35.04 -15.43 1.76
N PRO A 42 -36.24 -14.80 1.71
CA PRO A 42 -36.61 -13.92 0.59
C PRO A 42 -35.73 -12.67 0.48
N TRP A 43 -35.05 -12.26 1.57
CA TRP A 43 -34.14 -11.10 1.57
C TRP A 43 -32.96 -11.27 0.62
N GLN A 44 -32.49 -12.50 0.37
CA GLN A 44 -31.36 -12.74 -0.54
C GLN A 44 -31.73 -12.35 -1.97
N ARG A 45 -32.97 -12.65 -2.39
CA ARG A 45 -33.50 -12.22 -3.69
C ARG A 45 -33.62 -10.71 -3.76
N TYR A 46 -34.15 -10.07 -2.71
CA TYR A 46 -34.24 -8.61 -2.66
C TYR A 46 -32.86 -7.94 -2.70
N GLN A 47 -31.84 -8.50 -2.05
CA GLN A 47 -30.46 -8.02 -2.13
C GLN A 47 -29.88 -8.16 -3.55
N MET A 48 -30.14 -9.27 -4.24
CA MET A 48 -29.71 -9.44 -5.64
C MET A 48 -30.41 -8.46 -6.58
N GLU A 49 -31.73 -8.28 -6.44
CA GLU A 49 -32.51 -7.32 -7.23
C GLU A 49 -32.06 -5.87 -6.97
N LEU A 50 -31.81 -5.52 -5.70
CA LEU A 50 -31.28 -4.22 -5.32
C LEU A 50 -29.89 -3.98 -5.92
N ASN A 51 -28.97 -4.94 -5.80
CA ASN A 51 -27.63 -4.82 -6.39
C ASN A 51 -27.71 -4.63 -7.91
N ALA A 52 -28.58 -5.38 -8.60
CA ALA A 52 -28.77 -5.23 -10.05
C ALA A 52 -29.34 -3.86 -10.42
N LEU A 53 -30.27 -3.32 -9.62
CA LEU A 53 -30.83 -2.00 -9.83
C LEU A 53 -29.80 -0.88 -9.56
N GLU A 54 -29.05 -1.00 -8.47
CA GLU A 54 -27.93 -0.10 -8.16
C GLU A 54 -26.90 -0.10 -9.29
N GLU A 55 -26.49 -1.27 -9.76
CA GLU A 55 -25.56 -1.39 -10.89
C GLU A 55 -26.11 -0.71 -12.14
N SER A 56 -27.38 -0.96 -12.50
CA SER A 56 -28.01 -0.32 -13.66
C SER A 56 -28.02 1.21 -13.54
N LYS A 57 -28.29 1.74 -12.34
CA LYS A 57 -28.29 3.18 -12.09
C LYS A 57 -26.89 3.75 -12.27
N VAL A 58 -25.87 3.14 -11.65
CA VAL A 58 -24.48 3.60 -11.73
C VAL A 58 -23.96 3.51 -13.16
N ARG A 59 -24.37 2.50 -13.95
CA ARG A 59 -24.03 2.41 -15.39
C ARG A 59 -24.62 3.54 -16.22
N ILE A 60 -25.83 4.00 -15.90
CA ILE A 60 -26.44 5.17 -16.56
C ILE A 60 -25.66 6.43 -16.19
N GLU A 61 -25.32 6.61 -14.91
CA GLU A 61 -24.49 7.72 -14.44
C GLU A 61 -23.11 7.72 -15.09
N LEU A 62 -22.50 6.54 -15.27
CA LEU A 62 -21.24 6.36 -15.97
C LEU A 62 -21.35 6.83 -17.43
N GLY A 63 -22.36 6.36 -18.17
CA GLY A 63 -22.56 6.79 -19.56
C GLY A 63 -22.81 8.31 -19.68
N ALA A 64 -23.48 8.91 -18.70
CA ALA A 64 -23.66 10.36 -18.65
C ALA A 64 -22.34 11.10 -18.34
N ALA A 65 -21.53 10.59 -17.42
CA ALA A 65 -20.21 11.14 -17.09
C ALA A 65 -19.23 11.02 -18.27
N GLU A 66 -19.25 9.90 -18.99
CA GLU A 66 -18.47 9.70 -20.22
C GLU A 66 -18.90 10.69 -21.30
N ALA A 67 -20.20 10.86 -21.54
CA ALA A 67 -20.70 11.85 -22.50
C ALA A 67 -20.33 13.29 -22.11
N ASP A 68 -20.40 13.64 -20.82
CA ASP A 68 -19.98 14.94 -20.32
C ASP A 68 -18.47 15.17 -20.51
N PHE A 69 -17.67 14.14 -20.25
CA PHE A 69 -16.22 14.16 -20.49
C PHE A 69 -15.91 14.37 -21.98
N GLU A 70 -16.54 13.61 -22.88
CA GLU A 70 -16.36 13.73 -24.33
C GLU A 70 -16.68 15.16 -24.83
N VAL A 71 -17.73 15.78 -24.30
CA VAL A 71 -18.15 17.12 -24.74
C VAL A 71 -17.29 18.23 -24.12
N LYS A 72 -16.95 18.14 -22.84
CA LYS A 72 -16.36 19.26 -22.10
C LYS A 72 -14.86 19.15 -21.85
N GLN A 73 -14.34 17.93 -21.76
CA GLN A 73 -13.01 17.66 -21.20
C GLN A 73 -12.10 16.89 -22.17
N ALA A 74 -12.62 16.19 -23.18
CA ALA A 74 -11.81 15.39 -24.10
C ALA A 74 -10.75 16.20 -24.85
N ALA A 75 -11.09 17.38 -25.36
CA ALA A 75 -10.12 18.26 -26.04
C ALA A 75 -9.01 18.74 -25.08
N LEU A 76 -9.36 19.04 -23.83
CA LEU A 76 -8.39 19.42 -22.79
C LEU A 76 -7.49 18.23 -22.44
N TYR A 77 -8.07 17.05 -22.26
CA TYR A 77 -7.35 15.81 -21.98
C TYR A 77 -6.36 15.47 -23.10
N GLU A 78 -6.77 15.58 -24.37
CA GLU A 78 -5.88 15.36 -25.51
C GLU A 78 -4.72 16.37 -25.53
N SER A 79 -5.01 17.64 -25.21
CA SER A 79 -3.96 18.66 -25.10
C SER A 79 -2.95 18.37 -23.99
N PHE A 80 -3.40 17.84 -22.85
CA PHE A 80 -2.53 17.41 -21.76
C PHE A 80 -1.74 16.16 -22.14
N GLU A 81 -2.33 15.23 -22.88
CA GLU A 81 -1.62 14.05 -23.37
C GLU A 81 -0.47 14.43 -24.33
N GLN A 82 -0.69 15.41 -25.21
CA GLN A 82 0.35 15.94 -26.09
C GLN A 82 1.46 16.65 -25.29
N GLN A 83 1.10 17.53 -24.36
CA GLN A 83 2.06 18.21 -23.48
C GLN A 83 2.85 17.23 -22.62
N LEU A 84 2.21 16.16 -22.14
CA LEU A 84 2.84 15.11 -21.35
C LEU A 84 3.86 14.34 -22.20
N LYS A 85 3.52 14.00 -23.45
CA LYS A 85 4.48 13.37 -24.38
C LYS A 85 5.69 14.27 -24.63
N GLU A 86 5.48 15.55 -24.87
CA GLU A 86 6.56 16.51 -25.06
C GLU A 86 7.43 16.66 -23.79
N ALA A 87 6.80 16.78 -22.62
CA ALA A 87 7.49 16.86 -21.35
C ALA A 87 8.29 15.58 -21.03
N GLN A 88 7.76 14.41 -21.39
CA GLN A 88 8.48 13.13 -21.27
C GLN A 88 9.69 13.05 -22.19
N VAL A 89 9.59 13.54 -23.43
CA VAL A 89 10.74 13.64 -24.33
C VAL A 89 11.79 14.58 -23.76
N ASN A 90 11.38 15.71 -23.17
CA ASN A 90 12.29 16.64 -22.49
C ASN A 90 13.00 16.00 -21.28
N LEU A 91 12.33 15.08 -20.56
CA LEU A 91 12.96 14.25 -19.51
C LEU A 91 13.93 13.19 -20.05
N GLN A 92 13.94 12.91 -21.35
CA GLN A 92 14.95 12.04 -21.98
C GLN A 92 16.12 12.84 -22.57
N GLY A 93 15.99 14.17 -22.64
CA GLY A 93 16.98 15.06 -23.22
C GLY A 93 18.29 15.15 -22.42
N GLU A 94 19.32 15.68 -23.08
CA GLU A 94 20.67 15.84 -22.54
C GLU A 94 20.70 16.65 -21.24
N ALA A 95 19.88 17.70 -21.14
CA ALA A 95 19.78 18.53 -19.93
C ALA A 95 19.35 17.72 -18.70
N TYR A 96 18.39 16.80 -18.83
CA TYR A 96 17.97 15.98 -17.70
C TYR A 96 19.00 14.89 -17.37
N GLN A 97 19.62 14.29 -18.38
CA GLN A 97 20.72 13.33 -18.17
C GLN A 97 21.90 13.97 -17.44
N GLN A 98 22.23 15.21 -17.76
CA GLN A 98 23.27 15.96 -17.05
C GLN A 98 22.92 16.15 -15.58
N VAL A 99 21.68 16.55 -15.26
CA VAL A 99 21.24 16.69 -13.86
C VAL A 99 21.26 15.34 -13.13
N GLN A 100 20.94 14.24 -13.80
CA GLN A 100 21.04 12.89 -13.23
C GLN A 100 22.49 12.48 -12.94
N ALA A 101 23.42 12.83 -13.83
CA ALA A 101 24.85 12.62 -13.59
C ALA A 101 25.34 13.47 -12.40
N GLU A 102 24.96 14.74 -12.35
CA GLU A 102 25.27 15.63 -11.21
C GLU A 102 24.69 15.12 -9.89
N LEU A 103 23.50 14.48 -9.90
CA LEU A 103 22.94 13.85 -8.70
C LEU A 103 23.82 12.70 -8.24
N LYS A 104 24.24 11.84 -9.17
CA LYS A 104 25.12 10.71 -8.86
C LYS A 104 26.45 11.19 -8.29
N ASP A 105 27.02 12.25 -8.85
CA ASP A 105 28.27 12.82 -8.36
C ASP A 105 28.08 13.42 -6.95
N ALA A 106 26.98 14.15 -6.71
CA ALA A 106 26.65 14.66 -5.38
C ALA A 106 26.39 13.54 -4.36
N GLN A 107 25.82 12.41 -4.78
CA GLN A 107 25.62 11.21 -3.96
C GLN A 107 26.94 10.54 -3.58
N ASN A 108 27.92 10.52 -4.47
CA ASN A 108 29.25 10.04 -4.17
C ASN A 108 29.96 11.02 -3.21
N GLU A 109 29.90 12.32 -3.48
CA GLU A 109 30.53 13.35 -2.65
C GLU A 109 30.02 13.31 -1.20
N ILE A 110 28.70 13.16 -1.01
CA ILE A 110 28.13 13.03 0.34
C ILE A 110 28.52 11.71 1.01
N ALA A 111 28.58 10.61 0.26
CA ALA A 111 28.98 9.31 0.82
C ALA A 111 30.42 9.37 1.34
N ASP A 112 31.33 9.95 0.56
CA ASP A 112 32.74 10.14 0.92
C ASP A 112 32.88 11.07 2.12
N ALA A 113 32.20 12.23 2.12
CA ALA A 113 32.23 13.18 3.23
C ALA A 113 31.67 12.58 4.52
N MET A 114 30.57 11.83 4.43
CA MET A 114 29.97 11.14 5.56
C MET A 114 30.88 10.04 6.11
N GLN A 115 31.56 9.29 5.25
CA GLN A 115 32.52 8.26 5.64
C GLN A 115 33.72 8.88 6.39
N ASN A 116 34.32 9.94 5.84
CA ASN A 116 35.44 10.64 6.47
C ASN A 116 35.05 11.22 7.84
N TYR A 117 33.88 11.87 7.93
CA TYR A 117 33.35 12.37 9.20
C TYR A 117 33.20 11.25 10.24
N ARG A 118 32.67 10.09 9.84
CA ARG A 118 32.49 8.94 10.75
C ARG A 118 33.82 8.37 11.24
N PHE A 119 34.83 8.28 10.39
CA PHE A 119 36.16 7.83 10.80
C PHE A 119 36.80 8.80 11.79
N ALA A 120 36.88 10.09 11.45
CA ALA A 120 37.46 11.09 12.34
C ALA A 120 36.72 11.16 13.68
N LYS A 121 35.39 11.02 13.67
CA LYS A 121 34.60 10.96 14.90
C LYS A 121 34.91 9.72 15.73
N SER A 122 35.07 8.56 15.09
CA SER A 122 35.43 7.34 15.80
C SER A 122 36.82 7.44 16.43
N GLU A 123 37.78 8.04 15.74
CA GLU A 123 39.12 8.29 16.29
C GLU A 123 39.03 9.29 17.45
N TYR A 124 38.23 10.35 17.31
CA TYR A 124 37.97 11.32 18.38
C TYR A 124 37.41 10.64 19.62
N ASP A 125 36.39 9.80 19.47
CA ASP A 125 35.73 9.11 20.58
C ASP A 125 36.71 8.17 21.31
N ALA A 126 37.63 7.52 20.58
CA ALA A 126 38.68 6.68 21.17
C ALA A 126 39.66 7.50 22.01
N VAL A 127 40.19 8.60 21.46
CA VAL A 127 41.13 9.48 22.19
C VAL A 127 40.44 10.19 23.36
N TRP A 128 39.17 10.55 23.20
CA TRP A 128 38.35 11.13 24.26
C TRP A 128 38.19 10.16 25.43
N TYR A 129 37.96 8.88 25.14
CA TYR A 129 37.89 7.84 26.17
C TYR A 129 39.20 7.74 26.95
N ASP A 130 40.34 7.67 26.25
CA ASP A 130 41.66 7.59 26.88
C ASP A 130 41.95 8.82 27.76
N TYR A 131 41.62 10.02 27.26
CA TYR A 131 41.72 11.26 28.03
C TYR A 131 40.90 11.21 29.32
N LYS A 132 39.63 10.79 29.23
CA LYS A 132 38.74 10.70 30.39
C LYS A 132 39.17 9.62 31.37
N HIS A 133 39.66 8.51 30.86
CA HIS A 133 40.19 7.43 31.68
C HIS A 133 41.39 7.90 32.49
N ALA A 134 42.35 8.59 31.88
CA ALA A 134 43.51 9.17 32.56
C ALA A 134 43.12 10.21 33.63
N GLU A 135 42.13 11.07 33.37
CA GLU A 135 41.57 12.00 34.37
C GLU A 135 40.95 11.25 35.57
N HIS A 136 40.26 10.14 35.32
CA HIS A 136 39.61 9.34 36.37
C HIS A 136 40.60 8.56 37.24
N GLU A 137 41.69 8.06 36.66
CA GLU A 137 42.74 7.33 37.38
C GLU A 137 43.75 8.25 38.10
N GLY A 138 43.67 9.56 37.87
CA GLY A 138 44.55 10.56 38.49
C GLY A 138 45.90 10.70 37.81
N HIS A 139 46.01 10.29 36.53
CA HIS A 139 47.22 10.44 35.71
C HIS A 139 47.23 11.79 34.97
N ASP A 140 47.28 12.88 35.73
CA ASP A 140 47.17 14.26 35.20
C ASP A 140 48.21 14.61 34.12
N ASP A 141 49.41 14.03 34.20
CA ASP A 141 50.47 14.27 33.22
C ASP A 141 50.23 13.54 31.90
N GLU A 142 49.59 12.37 31.95
CA GLU A 142 49.17 11.60 30.77
C GLU A 142 48.00 12.29 30.07
N ALA A 143 47.00 12.75 30.85
CA ALA A 143 45.89 13.55 30.33
C ALA A 143 46.35 14.84 29.62
N LYS A 144 47.37 15.54 30.16
CA LYS A 144 47.97 16.72 29.50
C LYS A 144 48.65 16.40 28.18
N GLN A 145 49.23 15.20 28.04
CA GLN A 145 49.86 14.77 26.78
C GLN A 145 48.84 14.40 25.70
N ILE A 146 47.69 13.84 26.10
CA ILE A 146 46.61 13.45 25.19
C ILE A 146 45.83 14.67 24.68
N ARG A 147 45.64 15.69 25.53
CA ARG A 147 44.86 16.90 25.21
C ARG A 147 45.18 17.57 23.85
N PRO A 148 46.44 17.83 23.46
CA PRO A 148 46.73 18.44 22.15
C PRO A 148 46.37 17.53 20.96
N ALA A 149 46.36 16.21 21.12
CA ALA A 149 45.89 15.29 20.09
C ALA A 149 44.36 15.35 19.97
N LEU A 150 43.66 15.38 21.12
CA LEU A 150 42.21 15.55 21.19
C LEU A 150 41.74 16.86 20.54
N ASP A 151 42.41 17.98 20.84
CA ASP A 151 42.07 19.30 20.27
C ASP A 151 42.24 19.34 18.74
N LYS A 152 43.25 18.65 18.20
CA LYS A 152 43.43 18.54 16.74
C LYS A 152 42.32 17.74 16.09
N LEU A 153 41.95 16.63 16.72
CA LEU A 153 40.94 15.72 16.21
C LEU A 153 39.53 16.34 16.30
N ASP A 154 39.28 17.15 17.33
CA ASP A 154 38.07 17.98 17.44
C ASP A 154 37.95 18.99 16.28
N GLN A 155 39.05 19.68 15.95
CA GLN A 155 39.09 20.58 14.80
C GLN A 155 38.86 19.82 13.49
N GLU A 156 39.47 18.66 13.32
CA GLU A 156 39.29 17.82 12.14
C GLU A 156 37.84 17.36 11.98
N VAL A 157 37.23 16.83 13.05
CA VAL A 157 35.81 16.44 13.09
C VAL A 157 34.91 17.62 12.75
N ALA A 158 35.19 18.81 13.29
CA ALA A 158 34.42 20.02 12.99
C ALA A 158 34.52 20.42 11.50
N THR A 159 35.72 20.35 10.91
CA THR A 159 35.89 20.64 9.47
C THR A 159 35.18 19.63 8.58
N LEU A 160 35.33 18.34 8.87
CA LEU A 160 34.67 17.27 8.11
C LEU A 160 33.15 17.32 8.25
N LYS A 161 32.65 17.78 9.40
CA LYS A 161 31.20 18.01 9.58
C LYS A 161 30.70 19.11 8.65
N ILE A 162 31.43 20.21 8.52
CA ILE A 162 31.10 21.31 7.59
C ILE A 162 31.11 20.81 6.14
N ASP A 163 32.08 19.99 5.75
CA ASP A 163 32.15 19.43 4.40
C ASP A 163 31.00 18.45 4.13
N TRP A 164 30.61 17.62 5.11
CA TRP A 164 29.42 16.78 5.01
C TRP A 164 28.15 17.62 4.84
N ASP A 165 27.96 18.68 5.64
CA ASP A 165 26.79 19.56 5.53
C ASP A 165 26.75 20.29 4.17
N ARG A 166 27.91 20.68 3.63
CA ARG A 166 28.01 21.26 2.29
C ARG A 166 27.62 20.26 1.21
N ALA A 167 28.08 19.01 1.32
CA ALA A 167 27.73 17.95 0.37
C ALA A 167 26.24 17.61 0.40
N GLU A 168 25.61 17.58 1.58
CA GLU A 168 24.14 17.44 1.70
C GLU A 168 23.41 18.62 1.06
N GLY A 169 23.89 19.85 1.26
CA GLY A 169 23.33 21.04 0.61
C GLY A 169 23.33 20.93 -0.93
N LYS A 170 24.47 20.52 -1.51
CA LYS A 170 24.59 20.29 -2.96
C LYS A 170 23.63 19.20 -3.45
N LYS A 171 23.58 18.06 -2.76
CA LYS A 171 22.67 16.97 -3.11
C LYS A 171 21.22 17.46 -3.12
N SER A 172 20.79 18.16 -2.07
CA SER A 172 19.44 18.72 -1.98
C SER A 172 19.13 19.71 -3.11
N GLU A 173 20.10 20.55 -3.50
CA GLU A 173 19.95 21.46 -4.62
C GLU A 173 19.73 20.71 -5.95
N VAL A 174 20.51 19.65 -6.20
CA VAL A 174 20.37 18.84 -7.42
C VAL A 174 19.05 18.05 -7.41
N GLU A 175 18.65 17.49 -6.26
CA GLU A 175 17.34 16.84 -6.11
C GLU A 175 16.19 17.80 -6.40
N ASN A 176 16.27 19.04 -5.90
CA ASN A 176 15.29 20.08 -6.20
C ASN A 176 15.22 20.39 -7.71
N ARG A 177 16.35 20.38 -8.42
CA ARG A 177 16.38 20.55 -9.88
C ARG A 177 15.69 19.38 -10.59
N ILE A 178 15.95 18.14 -10.16
CA ILE A 178 15.25 16.95 -10.70
C ILE A 178 13.75 17.06 -10.48
N THR A 179 13.32 17.43 -9.28
CA THR A 179 11.90 17.62 -8.97
C THR A 179 11.27 18.69 -9.86
N ARG A 180 11.96 19.81 -10.11
CA ARG A 180 11.45 20.84 -11.05
C ARG A 180 11.30 20.31 -12.48
N HIS A 181 12.25 19.49 -12.95
CA HIS A 181 12.13 18.86 -14.27
C HIS A 181 10.94 17.92 -14.36
N ARG A 182 10.64 17.17 -13.28
CA ARG A 182 9.51 16.23 -13.23
C ARG A 182 8.16 16.89 -12.90
N ALA A 183 8.16 18.04 -12.25
CA ALA A 183 6.95 18.72 -11.77
C ALA A 183 5.90 18.95 -12.87
N THR A 184 6.33 19.28 -14.09
CA THR A 184 5.42 19.43 -15.23
C THR A 184 4.74 18.11 -15.60
N VAL A 185 5.49 17.00 -15.61
CA VAL A 185 4.92 15.68 -15.89
C VAL A 185 3.97 15.25 -14.76
N ASP A 186 4.39 15.38 -13.51
CA ASP A 186 3.60 14.99 -12.34
C ASP A 186 2.30 15.80 -12.26
N SER A 187 2.36 17.11 -12.53
CA SER A 187 1.17 17.97 -12.55
C SER A 187 0.23 17.63 -13.70
N LEU A 188 0.74 17.42 -14.92
CA LEU A 188 -0.09 17.01 -16.05
C LEU A 188 -0.76 15.65 -15.80
N GLN A 189 -0.04 14.67 -15.25
CA GLN A 189 -0.61 13.38 -14.86
C GLN A 189 -1.72 13.54 -13.82
N THR A 190 -1.46 14.33 -12.77
CA THR A 190 -2.45 14.61 -11.72
C THR A 190 -3.71 15.28 -12.28
N GLU A 191 -3.56 16.26 -13.17
CA GLU A 191 -4.72 16.92 -13.79
C GLU A 191 -5.49 15.97 -14.72
N MET A 192 -4.79 15.13 -15.50
CA MET A 192 -5.43 14.11 -16.33
C MET A 192 -6.19 13.06 -15.49
N GLU A 193 -5.63 12.64 -14.36
CA GLU A 193 -6.30 11.76 -13.40
C GLU A 193 -7.55 12.42 -12.83
N LYS A 194 -7.49 13.70 -12.42
CA LYS A 194 -8.67 14.44 -11.93
C LYS A 194 -9.79 14.51 -12.97
N LEU A 195 -9.46 14.73 -14.24
CA LEU A 195 -10.46 14.76 -15.32
C LEU A 195 -11.16 13.41 -15.50
N ARG A 196 -10.45 12.30 -15.26
CA ARG A 196 -11.00 10.93 -15.36
C ARG A 196 -11.52 10.36 -14.04
N ALA A 197 -11.25 10.99 -12.90
CA ALA A 197 -11.62 10.50 -11.58
C ALA A 197 -13.12 10.17 -11.45
N PRO A 198 -14.07 11.00 -11.92
CA PRO A 198 -15.48 10.66 -11.84
C PRO A 198 -15.86 9.36 -12.57
N ILE A 199 -15.24 9.11 -13.73
CA ILE A 199 -15.46 7.90 -14.53
C ILE A 199 -14.82 6.68 -13.83
N ALA A 200 -13.62 6.85 -13.27
CA ALA A 200 -12.95 5.80 -12.51
C ALA A 200 -13.74 5.41 -11.25
N ASP A 201 -14.21 6.38 -10.46
CA ASP A 201 -14.98 6.15 -9.24
C ASP A 201 -16.29 5.39 -9.50
N LEU A 202 -16.97 5.70 -10.62
CA LEU A 202 -18.19 5.01 -11.04
C LEU A 202 -17.91 3.57 -11.47
N ASN A 203 -16.81 3.33 -12.20
CA ASN A 203 -16.37 1.97 -12.55
C ASN A 203 -16.03 1.14 -11.31
N ASP A 204 -15.26 1.71 -10.38
CA ASP A 204 -14.94 1.07 -9.11
C ASP A 204 -16.20 0.76 -8.29
N THR A 205 -17.20 1.64 -8.35
CA THR A 205 -18.49 1.41 -7.69
C THR A 205 -19.24 0.25 -8.32
N ILE A 206 -19.26 0.15 -9.65
CA ILE A 206 -19.85 -0.99 -10.36
C ILE A 206 -19.17 -2.30 -9.93
N ASP A 207 -17.85 -2.32 -9.87
CA ASP A 207 -17.11 -3.53 -9.51
C ASP A 207 -17.32 -3.92 -8.04
N ARG A 208 -17.36 -2.94 -7.12
CA ARG A 208 -17.77 -3.18 -5.72
C ARG A 208 -19.19 -3.73 -5.59
N ILE A 209 -20.13 -3.32 -6.45
CA ILE A 209 -21.50 -3.84 -6.44
C ILE A 209 -21.52 -5.28 -6.94
N LYS A 210 -20.78 -5.61 -8.00
CA LYS A 210 -20.68 -6.97 -8.53
C LYS A 210 -20.03 -7.95 -7.55
N ASP A 211 -19.01 -7.49 -6.85
CA ASP A 211 -18.27 -8.30 -5.87
C ASP A 211 -18.98 -8.38 -4.51
N ARG A 212 -20.10 -7.65 -4.34
CA ARG A 212 -20.86 -7.61 -3.09
C ARG A 212 -21.47 -8.97 -2.80
N LYS A 213 -20.98 -9.62 -1.74
CA LYS A 213 -21.57 -10.85 -1.23
C LYS A 213 -22.92 -10.57 -0.57
N ILE A 214 -23.86 -11.49 -0.74
CA ILE A 214 -25.16 -11.48 -0.06
C ILE A 214 -24.91 -11.50 1.46
N GLN A 215 -25.39 -10.48 2.17
CA GLN A 215 -25.22 -10.37 3.61
C GLN A 215 -26.31 -11.16 4.34
N ILE A 216 -25.90 -11.91 5.36
CA ILE A 216 -26.80 -12.69 6.22
C ILE A 216 -26.68 -12.12 7.63
N ASP A 217 -27.55 -11.18 7.96
CA ASP A 217 -27.60 -10.55 9.28
C ASP A 217 -28.77 -11.10 10.10
N GLN A 218 -28.50 -11.52 11.33
CA GLN A 218 -29.53 -11.94 12.28
C GLN A 218 -29.86 -10.78 13.22
N TYR A 219 -31.04 -10.20 13.07
CA TYR A 219 -31.54 -9.17 13.98
C TYR A 219 -32.33 -9.84 15.11
N VAL A 220 -31.77 -9.81 16.33
CA VAL A 220 -32.52 -10.14 17.55
C VAL A 220 -33.15 -8.84 18.05
N LEU A 221 -34.46 -8.72 17.89
CA LEU A 221 -35.20 -7.63 18.51
C LEU A 221 -35.22 -7.89 20.02
N ALA A 222 -34.68 -6.96 20.80
CA ALA A 222 -34.89 -6.97 22.24
C ALA A 222 -36.35 -6.57 22.50
N ASP A 223 -37.07 -7.41 23.26
CA ASP A 223 -38.45 -7.15 23.71
C ASP A 223 -38.55 -5.84 24.52
#